data_AF-A0A945HCN0-F1
#
_entry.id   AF-A0A945HCN0-F1
#
_cell.length_a   1.000
_cell.length_b   1.000
_cell.length_c   1.000
_cell.angle_alpha   90.00
_cell.angle_beta   90.00
_cell.angle_gamma   90.00
#
_symmetry.space_group_name_H-M   'P 1'
#
loop_
_entity.id
_entity.type
_entity.pdbx_description
1 polymer ?
#
loop_
_entity_poly.entity_id
_entity_poly.type
_entity_poly.pdbx_seq_one_letter_code
_entity_poly.pdbx_strand_id
1 'polypeptide(L)'
;MPIVIKAKKSDSSNDVIRRFKKAVAATGIVQIVKDRRYFRKPSKIKSATTATNNRLKRRARSLKNRKNVSPAALVRINQKLGKI
;
A
#
# COMPACT_ATOMS: atom_id res chain seq x y z
N MET A 1 -6.50 -10.40 -11.30
CA MET A 1 -5.86 -11.14 -10.18
C MET A 1 -6.91 -11.44 -9.13
N PRO A 2 -7.34 -12.69 -8.99
CA PRO A 2 -8.22 -13.08 -7.89
C PRO A 2 -7.43 -13.10 -6.57
N ILE A 3 -7.99 -12.53 -5.51
CA ILE A 3 -7.46 -12.67 -4.15
C ILE A 3 -8.17 -13.88 -3.53
N VAL A 4 -7.46 -14.99 -3.43
CA VAL A 4 -7.99 -16.24 -2.85
C VAL A 4 -7.48 -16.38 -1.43
N ILE A 5 -8.38 -16.49 -0.46
CA ILE A 5 -8.04 -16.74 0.95
C ILE A 5 -8.78 -17.98 1.41
N LYS A 6 -8.01 -19.01 1.75
CA LYS A 6 -8.55 -20.24 2.32
C LYS A 6 -8.70 -20.06 3.83
N ALA A 7 -9.87 -20.40 4.36
CA ALA A 7 -10.10 -20.46 5.80
C ALA A 7 -9.51 -21.76 6.37
N LYS A 8 -8.97 -21.70 7.59
CA LYS A 8 -8.60 -22.88 8.37
C LYS A 8 -9.73 -23.22 9.34
N LYS A 9 -9.79 -24.48 9.78
CA LYS A 9 -10.84 -24.97 10.71
C LYS A 9 -10.92 -24.19 12.03
N SER A 10 -9.82 -23.58 12.47
CA SER A 10 -9.74 -22.81 13.71
C SER A 10 -9.98 -21.30 13.53
N ASP A 11 -10.18 -20.82 12.30
CA ASP A 11 -10.32 -19.38 12.06
C ASP A 11 -11.75 -18.92 12.33
N SER A 12 -11.88 -17.80 13.07
CA SER A 12 -13.13 -17.06 13.12
C SER A 12 -13.38 -16.32 11.80
N SER A 13 -14.64 -16.09 11.45
CA SER A 13 -15.05 -15.26 10.32
C SER A 13 -14.34 -13.89 10.30
N ASN A 14 -14.14 -13.28 11.47
CA ASN A 14 -13.45 -12.00 11.61
C ASN A 14 -11.97 -12.08 11.19
N ASP A 15 -11.30 -13.19 11.47
CA ASP A 15 -9.90 -13.39 11.09
C ASP A 15 -9.74 -13.55 9.59
N VAL A 16 -10.67 -14.27 8.95
CA VAL A 16 -10.71 -14.39 7.48
C VAL A 16 -10.90 -13.01 6.85
N ILE A 17 -11.86 -12.22 7.32
CA ILE A 17 -12.13 -10.86 6.83
C ILE A 17 -10.90 -9.96 7.02
N ARG A 18 -10.23 -10.02 8.17
CA ARG A 18 -9.03 -9.22 8.44
C ARG A 18 -7.88 -9.58 7.51
N ARG A 19 -7.65 -10.88 7.25
CA ARG A 19 -6.64 -11.32 6.28
C ARG A 19 -7.00 -10.86 4.86
N PHE A 20 -8.28 -10.92 4.49
CA PHE A 20 -8.77 -10.40 3.22
C PHE A 20 -8.50 -8.90 3.05
N LYS A 21 -8.88 -8.09 4.04
CA LYS A 21 -8.59 -6.65 4.04
C LYS A 21 -7.09 -6.37 3.88
N LYS A 22 -6.23 -7.14 4.55
CA LYS A 22 -4.76 -7.02 4.41
C LYS A 22 -4.28 -7.36 2.99
N ALA A 23 -4.78 -8.44 2.38
CA ALA A 23 -4.41 -8.83 1.02
C ALA A 23 -4.90 -7.81 -0.03
N VAL A 24 -6.13 -7.29 0.12
CA VAL A 24 -6.68 -6.21 -0.72
C VAL A 24 -5.84 -4.93 -0.61
N ALA A 25 -5.42 -4.57 0.61
CA ALA A 25 -4.58 -3.40 0.83
C ALA A 25 -3.15 -3.58 0.26
N ALA A 26 -2.58 -4.78 0.35
CA ALA A 26 -1.26 -5.10 -0.19
C ALA A 26 -1.22 -5.04 -1.72
N THR A 27 -2.25 -5.59 -2.37
CA THR A 27 -2.39 -5.55 -3.84
C THR A 27 -2.77 -4.17 -4.36
N GLY A 28 -3.39 -3.32 -3.53
CA GLY A 28 -3.80 -1.97 -3.92
C GLY A 28 -4.90 -1.94 -4.99
N ILE A 29 -5.63 -3.04 -5.18
CA ILE A 29 -6.59 -3.24 -6.28
C ILE A 29 -7.65 -2.14 -6.34
N VAL A 30 -8.13 -1.67 -5.19
CA VAL A 30 -9.14 -0.59 -5.12
C VAL A 30 -8.60 0.70 -5.72
N GLN A 31 -7.34 1.04 -5.44
CA GLN A 31 -6.72 2.25 -5.99
C GLN A 31 -6.49 2.11 -7.50
N ILE A 32 -6.03 0.94 -7.95
CA ILE A 32 -5.85 0.64 -9.38
C ILE A 32 -7.16 0.80 -10.15
N VAL A 33 -8.26 0.24 -9.63
CA VAL A 33 -9.58 0.35 -10.26
C VAL A 33 -10.05 1.81 -10.31
N LYS A 34 -9.84 2.59 -9.23
CA LYS A 34 -10.15 4.03 -9.22
C LYS A 34 -9.34 4.80 -10.25
N ASP A 35 -8.05 4.54 -10.34
CA ASP A 35 -7.15 5.25 -11.25
C ASP A 35 -7.39 4.89 -12.72
N ARG A 36 -7.90 3.68 -13.00
CA ARG A 36 -8.27 3.20 -14.33
C ARG A 36 -9.72 3.45 -14.73
N ARG A 37 -10.56 3.97 -13.81
CA ARG A 37 -11.99 4.21 -14.07
C ARG A 37 -12.23 5.17 -15.24
N TYR A 38 -11.35 6.16 -15.42
CA TYR A 38 -11.46 7.16 -16.47
C TYR A 38 -10.10 7.37 -17.14
N PHE A 39 -10.12 7.85 -18.39
CA PHE A 39 -8.91 8.28 -19.07
C PHE A 39 -8.24 9.43 -18.31
N ARG A 40 -6.92 9.33 -18.14
CA ARG A 40 -6.09 10.40 -17.57
C ARG A 40 -4.92 10.65 -18.50
N LYS A 41 -4.69 11.92 -18.85
CA LYS A 41 -3.53 12.33 -19.65
C LYS A 41 -2.23 11.83 -18.99
N PRO A 42 -1.23 11.37 -19.76
CA PRO A 42 0.04 10.88 -19.20
C PRO A 42 0.74 11.87 -18.26
N SER A 43 0.64 13.18 -18.54
CA SER A 43 1.18 14.24 -17.67
C SER A 43 0.53 14.26 -16.28
N LYS A 44 -0.80 14.05 -16.20
CA LYS A 44 -1.51 13.96 -14.92
C LYS A 44 -1.12 12.70 -14.15
N ILE A 45 -0.87 11.58 -14.84
CA ILE A 45 -0.38 10.34 -14.23
C ILE A 45 1.01 10.57 -13.63
N LYS A 46 1.95 11.15 -14.40
CA LYS A 46 3.30 11.48 -13.93
C LYS A 46 3.26 12.42 -12.71
N SER A 47 2.43 13.47 -12.76
CA SER A 47 2.26 14.40 -11.64
C SER A 47 1.77 13.70 -10.37
N ALA A 48 0.76 12.83 -10.49
CA ALA A 48 0.23 12.07 -9.36
C ALA A 48 1.30 11.14 -8.75
N THR A 49 2.06 10.41 -9.58
CA THR A 49 3.14 9.52 -9.13
C THR A 49 4.25 10.30 -8.42
N THR A 50 4.65 11.46 -8.96
CA THR A 50 5.64 12.33 -8.31
C THR A 50 5.15 12.84 -6.97
N ALA A 51 3.89 13.27 -6.87
CA ALA A 51 3.29 13.73 -5.62
C ALA A 51 3.24 12.60 -4.57
N THR A 52 2.86 11.38 -4.95
CA THR A 52 2.85 10.23 -4.05
C THR A 52 4.25 9.88 -3.55
N ASN A 53 5.24 9.88 -4.44
CA ASN A 53 6.63 9.59 -4.10
C ASN A 53 7.21 10.65 -3.16
N ASN A 54 6.93 11.93 -3.41
CA ASN A 54 7.38 13.02 -2.55
C ASN A 54 6.77 12.93 -1.15
N ARG A 55 5.47 12.61 -1.06
CA ARG A 55 4.80 12.36 0.23
C ARG A 55 5.44 11.20 0.99
N LEU A 56 5.73 10.09 0.30
CA LEU A 56 6.38 8.93 0.92
C LEU A 56 7.81 9.24 1.37
N LYS A 57 8.60 9.98 0.57
CA LYS A 57 9.95 10.45 0.96
C LYS A 57 9.91 11.33 2.21
N ARG A 58 8.99 12.30 2.27
CA ARG A 58 8.80 13.16 3.46
C ARG A 58 8.43 12.34 4.69
N ARG A 59 7.51 11.37 4.52
CA ARG A 59 7.10 10.47 5.60
C ARG A 59 8.26 9.60 6.09
N ALA A 60 9.06 9.02 5.18
CA ALA A 60 10.23 8.22 5.54
C ALA A 60 11.23 9.01 6.38
N ARG A 61 11.54 10.25 5.97
CA ARG A 61 12.43 11.16 6.72
C ARG A 61 11.88 11.47 8.11
N SER A 62 10.61 11.85 8.18
CA SER A 62 9.95 12.16 9.46
C SER A 62 9.95 10.96 10.41
N LEU A 63 9.70 9.75 9.90
CA LEU A 63 9.70 8.53 10.70
C LEU A 63 11.11 8.13 11.17
N LYS A 64 12.16 8.37 10.36
CA LYS A 64 13.55 8.12 10.77
C LYS A 64 13.95 8.93 12.01
N ASN A 65 13.42 10.14 12.14
CA ASN A 65 13.76 11.06 13.23
C ASN A 65 12.97 10.78 14.53
N ARG A 66 12.05 9.81 14.53
CA ARG A 66 11.22 9.47 15.69
C ARG A 66 11.81 8.29 16.45
N LYS A 67 11.90 8.41 17.78
CA LYS A 67 12.55 7.42 18.67
C LYS A 67 11.82 6.05 18.73
N ASN A 68 10.51 6.02 18.51
CA ASN A 68 9.67 4.82 18.69
C ASN A 68 8.94 4.41 17.40
N VAL A 69 9.67 4.23 16.29
CA VAL A 69 9.05 3.78 15.03
C VAL A 69 9.38 2.32 14.77
N SER A 70 8.34 1.54 14.47
CA SER A 70 8.50 0.15 14.02
C SER A 70 9.39 0.10 12.76
N PRO A 71 10.51 -0.66 12.78
CA PRO A 71 11.39 -0.82 11.62
C PRO A 71 10.64 -1.30 10.36
N ALA A 72 9.62 -2.14 10.54
CA ALA A 72 8.76 -2.62 9.46
C ALA A 72 8.02 -1.50 8.72
N ALA A 73 7.69 -0.39 9.39
CA ALA A 73 7.04 0.74 8.75
C ALA A 73 7.98 1.47 7.78
N LEU A 74 9.26 1.62 8.14
CA LEU A 74 10.29 2.21 7.29
C LEU A 74 10.60 1.32 6.08
N VAL A 75 10.75 0.02 6.31
CA VAL A 75 10.99 -0.98 5.24
C VAL A 75 9.88 -0.91 4.20
N ARG A 76 8.60 -0.92 4.61
CA ARG A 76 7.47 -0.85 3.67
C ARG A 76 7.44 0.45 2.87
N ILE A 77 7.82 1.58 3.48
CA ILE A 77 7.86 2.86 2.76
C ILE A 77 9.02 2.89 1.75
N ASN A 78 10.17 2.33 2.11
CA ASN A 78 11.33 2.23 1.24
C ASN A 78 11.09 1.29 0.04
N GLN A 79 10.46 0.13 0.28
CA GLN A 79 10.00 -0.78 -0.78
C GLN A 79 9.06 -0.08 -1.76
N LYS A 80 8.10 0.72 -1.27
CA LYS A 80 7.21 1.52 -2.13
C LYS A 80 7.93 2.62 -2.92
N LEU A 81 9.09 3.07 -2.47
CA LEU A 81 9.92 4.05 -3.16
C LEU A 81 10.94 3.42 -4.12
N GLY A 82 10.97 2.08 -4.23
CA GLY A 82 11.97 1.36 -5.02
C GLY A 82 13.38 1.47 -4.46
N LYS A 83 13.52 1.81 -3.17
CA LYS A 83 14.80 1.83 -2.46
C LYS A 83 14.86 0.54 -1.65
N ILE A 84 15.57 -0.47 -2.17
CA ILE A 84 15.68 -1.84 -1.64
C ILE A 84 14.47 -2.70 -2.00
#